data_AF-A0A9E6EJ81-F1
#
_entry.id   AF-A0A9E6EJ81-F1
#
_cell.length_a   1.000
_cell.length_b   1.000
_cell.length_c   1.000
_cell.angle_alpha   90.00
_cell.angle_beta   90.00
_cell.angle_gamma   90.00
#
_symmetry.space_group_name_H-M   'P 1'
#
loop_
_entity.id
_entity.type
_entity.pdbx_description
1 polymer ?
#
loop_
_entity_poly.entity_id
_entity_poly.type
_entity_poly.pdbx_seq_one_letter_code
_entity_poly.pdbx_strand_id
1 'polypeptide(L)'
;MSRIVKTYNEEVVKRTAKRCKDRGIIIPTFAQMRHPETAPESVKARLKNVGLWDVDPANLFRITWKNDPETGLFGGPNHLEIPREITGVKARIIGLVGKYFPTGAHKVGAAFACLVPRLVSGEFDPDKHKTV
;
A
#
# COMPACT_ATOMS: atom_id res chain seq x y z
N MET A 1 -3.60 -22.95 8.60
CA MET A 1 -3.07 -22.08 7.52
C MET A 1 -4.22 -21.56 6.67
N SER A 2 -4.06 -20.41 5.99
CA SER A 2 -5.14 -19.79 5.20
C SER A 2 -5.33 -20.47 3.84
N ARG A 3 -6.39 -20.15 3.09
CA ARG A 3 -6.55 -20.64 1.70
C ARG A 3 -5.48 -20.11 0.75
N ILE A 4 -4.81 -19.02 1.11
CA ILE A 4 -3.85 -18.30 0.26
C ILE A 4 -2.41 -18.76 0.54
N VAL A 5 -2.05 -18.86 1.83
CA VAL A 5 -0.73 -19.32 2.29
C VAL A 5 -0.84 -20.79 2.65
N LYS A 6 -0.16 -21.66 1.88
CA LYS A 6 -0.22 -23.12 2.02
C LYS A 6 0.94 -23.67 2.82
N THR A 7 2.09 -22.98 2.81
CA THR A 7 3.29 -23.38 3.54
C THR A 7 3.84 -22.21 4.35
N TYR A 8 4.63 -22.55 5.38
CA TYR A 8 5.37 -21.58 6.17
C TYR A 8 6.83 -22.02 6.22
N ASN A 9 7.74 -21.17 5.76
CA ASN A 9 9.18 -21.42 5.76
C ASN A 9 9.88 -20.38 6.65
N GLU A 10 10.20 -20.77 7.87
CA GLU A 10 10.79 -19.89 8.88
C GLU A 10 12.16 -19.32 8.47
N GLU A 11 12.99 -20.10 7.77
CA GLU A 11 14.30 -19.65 7.31
C GLU A 11 14.20 -18.55 6.25
N VAL A 12 13.26 -18.70 5.31
CA VAL A 12 12.98 -17.65 4.31
C VAL A 12 12.42 -16.42 5.00
N VAL A 13 11.48 -16.58 5.94
CA VAL A 13 10.91 -15.44 6.70
C VAL A 13 12.00 -14.67 7.46
N LYS A 14 12.92 -15.36 8.13
CA LYS A 14 14.05 -14.71 8.83
C LYS A 14 14.95 -13.93 7.87
N ARG A 15 15.28 -14.49 6.71
CA ARG A 15 16.09 -13.80 5.68
C ARG A 15 15.36 -12.60 5.10
N THR A 16 14.08 -12.74 4.79
CA THR A 16 13.21 -11.64 4.34
C THR A 16 13.14 -10.52 5.36
N ALA A 17 12.90 -10.85 6.64
CA ALA A 17 12.85 -9.87 7.72
C ALA A 17 14.18 -9.12 7.87
N LYS A 18 15.31 -9.84 7.81
CA LYS A 18 16.64 -9.24 7.79
C LYS A 18 16.80 -8.26 6.61
N ARG A 19 16.45 -8.68 5.38
CA ARG A 19 16.51 -7.84 4.19
C ARG A 19 15.63 -6.59 4.30
N CYS A 20 14.42 -6.72 4.84
CA CYS A 20 13.54 -5.58 5.10
C CYS A 20 14.17 -4.60 6.09
N LYS A 21 14.74 -5.11 7.19
CA LYS A 21 15.45 -4.31 8.19
C LYS A 21 16.64 -3.57 7.57
N ASP A 22 17.49 -4.27 6.83
CA ASP A 22 18.69 -3.71 6.18
C ASP A 22 18.34 -2.60 5.17
N ARG A 23 17.13 -2.65 4.58
CA ARG A 23 16.64 -1.65 3.62
C ARG A 23 15.66 -0.63 4.23
N GLY A 24 15.43 -0.66 5.53
CA GLY A 24 14.48 0.23 6.21
C GLY A 24 13.04 0.10 5.71
N ILE A 25 12.63 -1.11 5.30
CA ILE A 25 11.29 -1.43 4.82
C ILE A 25 10.43 -1.92 5.99
N ILE A 26 9.32 -1.24 6.24
CA ILE A 26 8.27 -1.68 7.15
C ILE A 26 7.05 -2.03 6.30
N ILE A 27 6.57 -3.27 6.43
CA ILE A 27 5.40 -3.74 5.67
C ILE A 27 4.14 -3.40 6.47
N PRO A 28 3.20 -2.62 5.92
CA PRO A 28 1.93 -2.36 6.58
C PRO A 28 1.07 -3.62 6.64
N THR A 29 0.29 -3.74 7.70
CA THR A 29 -0.80 -4.73 7.74
C THR A 29 -1.97 -4.27 6.86
N PHE A 30 -2.80 -5.21 6.40
CA PHE A 30 -4.04 -4.83 5.70
C PHE A 30 -4.98 -4.00 6.57
N ALA A 31 -4.96 -4.18 7.89
CA ALA A 31 -5.70 -3.35 8.82
C ALA A 31 -5.22 -1.88 8.76
N GLN A 32 -3.90 -1.66 8.79
CA GLN A 32 -3.31 -0.33 8.64
C GLN A 32 -3.59 0.27 7.25
N MET A 33 -3.61 -0.51 6.17
CA MET A 33 -3.96 0.02 4.85
C MET A 33 -5.43 0.51 4.79
N ARG A 34 -6.34 -0.19 5.48
CA ARG A 34 -7.75 0.21 5.60
C ARG A 34 -7.93 1.42 6.53
N HIS A 35 -7.15 1.44 7.61
CA HIS A 35 -7.15 2.43 8.69
C HIS A 35 -5.77 3.10 8.78
N PRO A 36 -5.39 3.93 7.79
CA PRO A 36 -4.04 4.50 7.72
C PRO A 36 -3.70 5.42 8.90
N GLU A 37 -4.71 5.91 9.62
CA GLU A 37 -4.56 6.59 10.90
C GLU A 37 -3.83 5.74 11.97
N THR A 38 -3.85 4.41 11.83
CA THR A 38 -3.15 3.46 12.71
C THR A 38 -1.70 3.16 12.30
N ALA A 39 -1.19 3.84 11.27
CA ALA A 39 0.22 3.75 10.92
C ALA A 39 1.11 4.19 12.09
N PRO A 40 2.29 3.57 12.32
CA PRO A 40 3.19 3.96 13.39
C PRO A 40 3.62 5.43 13.28
N GLU A 41 3.79 6.12 14.41
CA GLU A 41 4.18 7.53 14.41
C GLU A 41 5.53 7.78 13.72
N SER A 42 6.47 6.83 13.81
CA SER A 42 7.74 6.88 13.08
C SER A 42 7.55 6.89 11.56
N VAL A 43 6.55 6.16 11.05
CA VAL A 43 6.21 6.14 9.63
C VAL A 43 5.54 7.46 9.25
N LYS A 44 4.57 7.95 10.02
CA LYS A 44 3.92 9.25 9.76
C LYS A 44 4.92 10.39 9.75
N ALA A 45 5.88 10.40 10.68
CA ALA A 45 6.96 11.38 10.73
C ALA A 45 7.83 11.32 9.47
N ARG A 46 8.20 10.12 9.00
CA ARG A 46 8.95 9.94 7.75
C ARG A 46 8.16 10.42 6.53
N LEU A 47 6.87 10.12 6.47
CA LEU A 47 5.99 10.49 5.35
C LEU A 47 5.92 12.01 5.11
N LYS A 48 6.08 12.84 6.14
CA LYS A 48 6.13 14.31 5.99
C LYS A 48 7.25 14.80 5.08
N ASN A 49 8.33 14.02 4.94
CA ASN A 49 9.50 14.36 4.14
C ASN A 49 9.59 13.54 2.84
N VAL A 50 8.54 12.77 2.52
CA VAL A 50 8.49 11.86 1.36
C VAL A 50 7.32 12.28 0.49
N GLY A 51 7.58 12.58 -0.79
CA GLY A 51 6.56 12.89 -1.77
C GLY A 51 5.62 11.71 -2.00
N LEU A 52 4.37 11.98 -2.39
CA LEU A 52 3.34 10.95 -2.62
C LEU A 52 3.76 9.91 -3.65
N TRP A 53 4.57 10.30 -4.63
CA TRP A 53 4.95 9.47 -5.77
C TRP A 53 6.38 8.92 -5.67
N ASP A 54 7.11 9.28 -4.62
CA ASP A 54 8.50 8.85 -4.43
C ASP A 54 8.59 7.34 -4.24
N VAL A 55 9.67 6.75 -4.74
CA VAL A 55 9.98 5.33 -4.54
C VAL A 55 10.66 5.16 -3.19
N ASP A 56 9.89 5.33 -2.12
CA ASP A 56 10.33 5.18 -0.73
C ASP A 56 9.48 4.10 0.00
N PRO A 57 10.09 3.23 0.82
CA PRO A 57 9.36 2.20 1.57
C PRO A 57 8.21 2.72 2.46
N ALA A 58 8.28 3.95 2.97
CA ALA A 58 7.20 4.53 3.76
C ALA A 58 5.91 4.66 2.95
N ASN A 59 6.00 4.87 1.63
CA ASN A 59 4.85 4.95 0.74
C ASN A 59 4.05 3.64 0.64
N LEU A 60 4.55 2.51 1.14
CA LEU A 60 3.72 1.30 1.30
C LEU A 60 2.50 1.55 2.19
N PHE A 61 2.58 2.45 3.17
CA PHE A 61 1.44 2.84 4.01
C PHE A 61 0.45 3.75 3.28
N ARG A 62 0.86 4.37 2.17
CA ARG A 62 0.01 5.20 1.29
C ARG A 62 -0.73 4.38 0.22
N ILE A 63 -0.75 3.05 0.31
CA ILE A 63 -1.58 2.20 -0.58
C ILE A 63 -3.05 2.26 -0.09
N THR A 64 -3.68 3.42 -0.27
CA THR A 64 -5.04 3.72 0.21
C THR A 64 -5.62 4.92 -0.54
N TRP A 65 -6.95 4.99 -0.64
CA TRP A 65 -7.64 6.14 -1.25
C TRP A 65 -7.64 7.38 -0.35
N LYS A 66 -7.18 7.25 0.88
CA LYS A 66 -7.24 8.27 1.94
C LYS A 66 -6.00 9.15 2.03
N ASN A 67 -5.12 9.17 1.02
CA ASN A 67 -3.92 10.02 1.05
C ASN A 67 -4.31 11.48 0.90
N ASP A 68 -3.91 12.32 1.86
CA ASP A 68 -4.18 13.74 1.79
C ASP A 68 -3.08 14.44 0.97
N PRO A 69 -3.41 15.05 -0.18
CA PRO A 69 -2.41 15.71 -1.01
C PRO A 69 -1.88 17.03 -0.44
N GLU A 70 -2.59 17.65 0.50
CA GLU A 70 -2.18 18.92 1.12
C GLU A 70 -1.20 18.66 2.27
N THR A 71 -1.55 17.72 3.16
CA THR A 71 -0.72 17.42 4.33
C THR A 71 0.34 16.34 4.09
N GLY A 72 0.19 15.56 3.01
CA GLY A 72 0.97 14.37 2.74
C GLY A 72 0.65 13.20 3.68
N LEU A 73 -0.27 13.35 4.63
CA LEU A 73 -0.66 12.28 5.55
C LEU A 73 -1.96 11.63 5.07
N PHE A 74 -2.93 11.46 5.96
CA PHE A 74 -4.15 10.72 5.68
C PHE A 74 -5.37 11.53 6.06
N GLY A 75 -6.42 11.43 5.24
CA GLY A 75 -7.69 12.11 5.42
C GLY A 75 -8.86 11.30 4.87
N GLY A 76 -9.82 11.98 4.26
CA GLY A 76 -10.97 11.35 3.61
C GLY A 76 -10.60 10.65 2.29
N PRO A 77 -11.47 9.77 1.75
CA PRO A 77 -11.27 9.18 0.44
C PRO A 77 -11.24 10.24 -0.66
N ASN A 78 -10.21 10.23 -1.49
CA ASN A 78 -10.14 11.09 -2.67
C ASN A 78 -11.14 10.61 -3.73
N HIS A 79 -12.10 11.45 -4.04
CA HIS A 79 -13.13 11.17 -5.03
C HIS A 79 -13.60 12.46 -5.69
N LEU A 80 -14.22 12.31 -6.85
CA LEU A 80 -14.99 13.35 -7.52
C LEU A 80 -16.39 12.84 -7.78
N GLU A 81 -17.38 13.71 -7.63
CA GLU A 81 -18.75 13.43 -8.08
C GLU A 81 -18.90 13.98 -9.49
N ILE A 82 -19.34 13.12 -10.43
CA ILE A 82 -19.61 13.55 -11.80
C ILE A 82 -21.01 14.15 -11.82
N PRO A 83 -21.17 15.44 -12.18
CA PRO A 83 -22.45 16.13 -12.15
C PRO A 83 -23.50 15.49 -13.06
N ARG A 84 -24.78 15.61 -12.70
CA ARG A 84 -25.88 15.04 -13.48
C ARG A 84 -26.00 15.65 -14.87
N GLU A 85 -25.55 16.90 -15.02
CA GLU A 85 -25.45 17.64 -16.28
C GLU A 85 -24.52 16.93 -17.27
N ILE A 86 -23.55 16.15 -16.78
CA ILE A 86 -22.65 15.33 -17.60
C ILE A 86 -23.22 13.92 -17.77
N THR A 87 -23.75 13.32 -16.69
CA THR A 87 -24.12 11.90 -16.69
C THR A 87 -25.50 11.62 -17.27
N GLY A 88 -26.41 12.59 -17.25
CA GLY A 88 -27.79 12.45 -17.73
C GLY A 88 -28.69 11.53 -16.90
N VAL A 89 -28.23 11.04 -15.74
CA VAL A 89 -28.95 10.06 -14.92
C VAL A 89 -29.21 10.55 -13.50
N LYS A 90 -30.27 10.02 -12.86
CA LYS A 90 -30.60 10.33 -11.46
C LYS A 90 -29.57 9.75 -10.46
N ALA A 91 -28.92 8.64 -10.82
CA ALA A 91 -27.92 8.00 -9.96
C ALA A 91 -26.70 8.90 -9.73
N ARG A 92 -26.16 8.94 -8.51
CA ARG A 92 -24.91 9.63 -8.20
C ARG A 92 -23.74 8.79 -8.72
N ILE A 93 -22.88 9.40 -9.53
CA ILE A 93 -21.69 8.73 -10.08
C ILE A 93 -20.47 9.31 -9.39
N ILE A 94 -19.74 8.46 -8.65
CA ILE A 94 -18.54 8.82 -7.92
C ILE A 94 -17.33 8.18 -8.59
N GLY A 95 -16.35 8.99 -9.00
CA GLY A 95 -15.05 8.54 -9.48
C GLY A 95 -14.02 8.57 -8.35
N LEU A 96 -13.43 7.43 -8.03
CA LEU A 96 -12.32 7.35 -7.07
C LEU A 96 -11.01 7.86 -7.71
N VAL A 97 -10.27 8.72 -7.02
CA VAL A 97 -9.07 9.38 -7.56
C VAL A 97 -7.80 8.62 -7.22
N GLY A 98 -7.24 7.92 -8.21
CA GLY A 98 -6.10 7.00 -8.02
C GLY A 98 -4.73 7.66 -8.13
N LYS A 99 -4.68 8.94 -8.50
CA LYS A 99 -3.45 9.70 -8.76
C LYS A 99 -2.58 9.87 -7.50
N TYR A 100 -3.17 9.90 -6.31
CA TYR A 100 -2.44 10.13 -5.06
C TYR A 100 -1.87 8.86 -4.43
N PHE A 101 -1.97 7.72 -5.12
CA PHE A 101 -1.27 6.51 -4.72
C PHE A 101 0.24 6.63 -4.98
N PRO A 102 1.06 5.78 -4.34
CA PRO A 102 2.46 5.61 -4.68
C PRO A 102 2.66 5.46 -6.19
N THR A 103 3.74 6.06 -6.70
CA THR A 103 4.08 6.11 -8.14
C THR A 103 2.97 6.65 -9.06
N GLY A 104 1.96 7.34 -8.51
CA GLY A 104 0.86 7.93 -9.27
C GLY A 104 -0.20 6.93 -9.75
N ALA A 105 -0.14 5.66 -9.30
CA ALA A 105 -0.99 4.59 -9.83
C ALA A 105 -1.57 3.68 -8.73
N HIS A 106 -2.89 3.58 -8.68
CA HIS A 106 -3.58 2.73 -7.69
C HIS A 106 -3.33 1.22 -7.83
N LYS A 107 -2.79 0.77 -8.98
CA LYS A 107 -2.48 -0.66 -9.23
C LYS A 107 -1.37 -1.22 -8.34
N VAL A 108 -0.61 -0.36 -7.65
CA VAL A 108 0.39 -0.78 -6.64
C VAL A 108 -0.23 -1.68 -5.57
N GLY A 109 -1.51 -1.45 -5.20
CA GLY A 109 -2.18 -2.26 -4.19
C GLY A 109 -2.44 -3.70 -4.60
N ALA A 110 -2.76 -3.95 -5.87
CA ALA A 110 -2.97 -5.31 -6.38
C ALA A 110 -1.65 -6.11 -6.36
N ALA A 111 -0.56 -5.49 -6.82
CA ALA A 111 0.78 -6.11 -6.77
C ALA A 111 1.19 -6.42 -5.32
N PHE A 112 1.03 -5.46 -4.42
CA PHE A 112 1.34 -5.62 -3.00
C PHE A 112 0.53 -6.74 -2.35
N ALA A 113 -0.80 -6.77 -2.54
CA ALA A 113 -1.68 -7.75 -1.93
C ALA A 113 -1.39 -9.20 -2.41
N CYS A 114 -0.92 -9.37 -3.65
CA CYS A 114 -0.53 -10.67 -4.16
C CYS A 114 0.86 -11.14 -3.67
N LEU A 115 1.77 -10.21 -3.38
CA LEU A 115 3.14 -10.52 -2.97
C LEU A 115 3.25 -10.73 -1.46
N VAL A 116 2.68 -9.83 -0.66
CA VAL A 116 2.93 -9.78 0.79
C VAL A 116 2.58 -11.08 1.53
N PRO A 117 1.45 -11.76 1.28
CA PRO A 117 1.15 -13.03 1.94
C PRO A 117 2.24 -14.09 1.74
N ARG A 118 2.81 -14.16 0.54
CA ARG A 118 3.90 -15.11 0.19
C ARG A 118 5.23 -14.68 0.78
N LEU A 119 5.46 -13.38 0.85
CA LEU A 119 6.66 -12.79 1.43
C LEU A 119 6.74 -13.05 2.94
N VAL A 120 5.63 -12.88 3.66
CA VAL A 120 5.57 -13.07 5.13
C VAL A 120 5.42 -14.54 5.55
N SER A 121 5.04 -15.42 4.63
CA SER A 121 5.01 -16.87 4.88
C SER A 121 6.31 -17.58 4.51
N GLY A 122 7.16 -16.96 3.69
CA GLY A 122 8.36 -17.59 3.16
C GLY A 122 8.12 -18.46 1.91
N GLU A 123 6.92 -18.42 1.32
CA GLU A 123 6.66 -18.99 -0.02
C GLU A 123 7.41 -18.23 -1.12
N PHE A 124 7.77 -16.97 -0.88
CA PHE A 124 8.60 -16.15 -1.76
C PHE A 124 9.89 -15.72 -1.07
N ASP A 125 11.03 -16.14 -1.62
CA ASP A 125 12.37 -15.74 -1.18
C ASP A 125 12.90 -14.58 -2.06
N PRO A 126 12.99 -13.33 -1.55
CA PRO A 126 13.43 -12.17 -2.33
C PRO A 126 14.92 -12.18 -2.70
N ASP A 127 15.73 -13.07 -2.14
CA ASP A 127 17.14 -13.23 -2.52
C ASP A 127 17.31 -14.21 -3.69
N LYS A 128 16.39 -15.16 -3.84
CA LYS A 128 16.42 -16.22 -4.87
C LYS A 128 15.45 -15.97 -6.01
N HIS A 129 14.20 -15.64 -5.69
CA HIS A 129 13.14 -15.45 -6.68
C HIS A 129 13.20 -14.02 -7.24
N LYS A 130 13.44 -13.92 -8.54
CA LYS A 130 13.43 -12.66 -9.28
C LYS A 130 12.36 -12.70 -10.36
N THR A 131 11.75 -11.56 -10.66
CA THR A 131 10.92 -11.40 -11.85
C THR A 131 11.82 -11.48 -13.08
N VAL A 132 11.48 -12.36 -14.02
CA VAL A 132 12.06 -12.43 -15.36
C VAL A 132 11.50 -11.34 -16.26
#